data_AF-A0AAN7BC62-F1
#
_entry.id   AF-A0AAN7BC62-F1
#
_cell.length_a   1.000
_cell.length_b   1.000
_cell.length_c   1.000
_cell.angle_alpha   90.00
_cell.angle_beta   90.00
_cell.angle_gamma   90.00
#
_symmetry.space_group_name_H-M   'P 1'
#
loop_
_entity.id
_entity.type
_entity.pdbx_description
1 polymer ?
#
loop_
_entity_poly.entity_id
_entity_poly.type
_entity_poly.pdbx_seq_one_letter_code
_entity_poly.pdbx_strand_id
1 'polypeptide(L)'
;QSQDIQALERCVLEFFIALLDHDIGDNEYHNALYSGLAVLGIHVGHGWRSALSYTPRLSAIVTVARMLVLYKAKQDRDQEVERRQKVEGETEQ
;
A
#
# COMPACT_ATOMS: atom_id res chain seq x y z
N GLN A 1 -18.10 6.25 14.72
CA GLN A 1 -18.14 6.36 13.25
C GLN A 1 -16.87 7.00 12.67
N SER A 2 -16.56 8.28 12.88
CA SER A 2 -15.34 8.87 12.27
C SER A 2 -14.02 8.26 12.76
N GLN A 3 -13.92 7.89 14.05
CA GLN A 3 -12.75 7.20 14.57
C GLN A 3 -12.58 5.78 14.02
N ASP A 4 -13.68 5.05 13.81
CA ASP A 4 -13.65 3.68 13.27
C ASP A 4 -13.14 3.66 11.82
N ILE A 5 -13.54 4.66 11.02
CA ILE A 5 -13.05 4.83 9.64
C ILE A 5 -11.55 5.12 9.64
N GLN A 6 -11.07 6.00 10.51
CA GLN A 6 -9.63 6.31 10.61
C GLN A 6 -8.79 5.11 11.07
N ALA A 7 -9.33 4.28 11.97
CA ALA A 7 -8.68 3.05 12.39
C ALA A 7 -8.66 2.01 11.25
N LEU A 8 -9.78 1.85 10.55
CA LEU A 8 -9.88 0.97 9.38
C LEU A 8 -8.92 1.39 8.27
N GLU A 9 -8.86 2.68 7.95
CA GLU A 9 -7.95 3.24 6.95
C GLU A 9 -6.49 2.92 7.28
N ARG A 10 -6.08 3.03 8.55
CA ARG A 10 -4.73 2.61 8.99
C ARG A 10 -4.50 1.11 8.83
N CYS A 11 -5.43 0.28 9.27
CA CYS A 11 -5.30 -1.18 9.13
C CYS A 11 -5.21 -1.61 7.67
N VAL A 12 -6.01 -0.99 6.79
CA VAL A 12 -5.99 -1.26 5.34
C VAL A 12 -4.67 -0.80 4.73
N LEU A 13 -4.17 0.38 5.11
CA LEU A 13 -2.88 0.88 4.66
C LEU A 13 -1.73 -0.06 5.07
N GLU A 14 -1.69 -0.49 6.32
CA GLU A 14 -0.69 -1.44 6.83
C GLU A 14 -0.78 -2.80 6.14
N PHE A 15 -2.00 -3.29 5.90
CA PHE A 15 -2.22 -4.51 5.11
C PHE A 15 -1.64 -4.39 3.70
N PHE A 16 -1.92 -3.29 2.99
CA PHE A 16 -1.38 -3.09 1.64
C PHE A 16 0.13 -2.95 1.62
N ILE A 17 0.72 -2.28 2.61
CA ILE A 17 2.18 -2.19 2.73
C ILE A 17 2.77 -3.57 2.97
N ALA A 18 2.22 -4.35 3.91
CA ALA A 18 2.68 -5.71 4.17
C ALA A 18 2.52 -6.65 2.95
N LEU A 19 1.45 -6.47 2.17
CA LEU A 19 1.23 -7.20 0.92
C LEU A 19 2.27 -6.84 -0.14
N LEU A 20 2.67 -5.56 -0.21
CA LEU A 20 3.67 -5.06 -1.15
C LEU A 20 5.11 -5.41 -0.73
N ASP A 21 5.37 -5.47 0.57
CA ASP A 21 6.68 -5.79 1.17
C ASP A 21 6.92 -7.30 1.32
N HIS A 22 5.96 -8.14 0.91
CA HIS A 22 6.09 -9.58 0.98
C HIS A 22 7.20 -10.07 0.04
N ASP A 23 8.24 -10.68 0.62
CA ASP A 23 9.40 -11.20 -0.11
C ASP A 23 8.97 -12.29 -1.09
N ILE A 24 9.27 -12.04 -2.37
CA ILE A 24 8.99 -12.97 -3.46
C ILE A 24 10.23 -13.85 -3.57
N GLY A 25 10.38 -14.79 -2.63
CA GLY A 25 11.36 -15.86 -2.75
C GLY A 25 11.05 -16.79 -3.93
N ASP A 26 11.53 -18.03 -3.89
CA ASP A 26 11.36 -19.04 -4.95
C ASP A 26 9.91 -19.53 -5.21
N ASN A 27 8.88 -18.90 -4.61
CA ASN A 27 7.48 -19.27 -4.81
C ASN A 27 6.57 -18.05 -5.04
N GLU A 28 6.65 -17.52 -6.26
CA GLU A 28 5.93 -16.35 -6.79
C GLU A 28 4.40 -16.38 -6.64
N TYR A 29 3.80 -17.54 -6.34
CA TYR A 29 2.35 -17.71 -6.20
C TYR A 29 1.80 -17.51 -4.78
N HIS A 30 2.66 -17.27 -3.77
CA HIS A 30 2.17 -16.98 -2.41
C HIS A 30 1.74 -15.54 -2.20
N ASN A 31 2.15 -14.61 -3.06
CA ASN A 31 1.76 -13.22 -2.94
C ASN A 31 0.48 -12.97 -3.76
N ALA A 32 -0.62 -12.67 -3.05
CA ALA A 32 -1.93 -12.40 -3.66
C ALA A 32 -1.89 -11.25 -4.69
N LEU A 33 -0.94 -10.33 -4.59
CA LEU A 33 -0.74 -9.27 -5.58
C LEU A 33 -0.33 -9.85 -6.94
N TYR A 34 0.58 -10.84 -6.97
CA TYR A 34 1.04 -11.48 -8.21
C TYR A 34 -0.06 -12.31 -8.85
N SER A 35 -0.84 -13.05 -8.04
CA SER A 35 -2.03 -13.74 -8.55
C SER A 35 -3.06 -12.77 -9.14
N GLY A 36 -3.31 -11.64 -8.48
CA GLY A 36 -4.19 -10.58 -9.00
C GLY A 36 -3.67 -9.95 -10.29
N LEU A 37 -2.37 -9.66 -10.34
CA LEU A 37 -1.70 -9.14 -11.53
C LEU A 37 -1.82 -10.10 -12.72
N ALA A 38 -1.63 -11.39 -12.50
CA ALA A 38 -1.77 -12.42 -13.52
C ALA A 38 -3.19 -12.42 -14.11
N VAL A 39 -4.23 -12.35 -13.26
CA VAL A 39 -5.64 -12.25 -13.71
C VAL A 39 -5.88 -10.97 -14.51
N LEU A 40 -5.33 -9.83 -14.08
CA LEU A 40 -5.46 -8.56 -14.81
C LEU A 40 -4.72 -8.58 -16.17
N GLY A 41 -3.74 -9.46 -16.33
CA GLY A 41 -3.00 -9.70 -17.56
C GLY A 41 -3.80 -10.47 -18.61
N ILE A 42 -4.94 -11.07 -18.25
CA ILE A 42 -5.78 -11.84 -19.18
C ILE A 42 -6.80 -10.90 -19.86
N HIS A 43 -7.02 -11.11 -21.15
CA HIS A 43 -8.08 -10.48 -21.92
C HIS A 43 -9.22 -11.47 -22.18
N VAL A 44 -10.46 -11.03 -21.97
CA VAL A 44 -11.65 -11.86 -22.18
C VAL A 44 -11.74 -12.20 -23.67
N GLY A 45 -11.51 -13.47 -24.01
CA GLY A 45 -11.64 -14.00 -25.38
C GLY A 45 -10.37 -14.08 -26.22
N HIS A 46 -9.23 -13.52 -25.80
CA HIS A 46 -8.02 -13.46 -26.65
C HIS A 46 -6.68 -13.80 -25.96
N GLY A 47 -6.70 -14.41 -24.77
CA GLY A 47 -5.47 -14.83 -24.09
C GLY A 47 -4.77 -13.69 -23.35
N TRP A 48 -3.43 -13.71 -23.32
CA TRP A 48 -2.62 -12.71 -22.60
C TRP A 48 -2.64 -11.35 -23.29
N ARG A 49 -2.73 -10.27 -22.50
CA ARG A 49 -2.61 -8.89 -22.99
C ARG A 49 -1.20 -8.63 -23.52
N SER A 50 -1.10 -7.84 -24.60
CA SER A 50 0.19 -7.39 -25.14
C SER A 50 0.99 -6.63 -24.08
N ALA A 51 2.31 -6.85 -24.05
CA ALA A 51 3.22 -6.17 -23.12
C ALA A 51 3.08 -4.64 -23.19
N LEU A 52 2.92 -4.06 -24.38
CA LEU A 52 2.73 -2.60 -24.55
C LEU A 52 1.47 -2.07 -23.87
N SER A 53 0.41 -2.87 -23.77
CA SER A 53 -0.84 -2.45 -23.10
C SER A 53 -0.88 -2.82 -21.62
N TYR A 54 0.02 -3.70 -21.17
CA TYR A 54 0.15 -4.10 -19.77
C TYR A 54 1.13 -3.21 -19.00
N THR A 55 2.19 -2.70 -19.64
CA THR A 55 3.18 -1.79 -19.02
C THR A 55 2.55 -0.56 -18.36
N PRO A 56 1.60 0.19 -18.97
CA PRO A 56 0.97 1.32 -18.30
C PRO A 56 0.22 0.93 -17.02
N ARG A 57 -0.35 -0.29 -16.97
CA ARG A 57 -1.06 -0.81 -15.80
C ARG A 57 -0.10 -1.16 -14.66
N LEU A 58 1.02 -1.81 -14.98
CA LEU A 58 2.08 -2.06 -14.01
C LEU A 58 2.65 -0.75 -13.46
N SER A 59 2.91 0.24 -14.31
CA SER A 59 3.35 1.57 -13.89
C SER A 59 2.35 2.26 -12.96
N ALA A 60 1.05 2.15 -13.23
CA ALA A 60 0.01 2.68 -12.35
C ALA A 60 0.04 1.99 -10.97
N ILE A 61 0.19 0.67 -10.93
CA ILE A 61 0.26 -0.11 -9.67
C ILE A 61 1.49 0.29 -8.86
N VAL A 62 2.66 0.38 -9.50
CA VAL A 62 3.90 0.86 -8.85
C VAL A 62 3.73 2.29 -8.32
N THR A 63 3.06 3.15 -9.07
CA THR A 63 2.80 4.54 -8.64
C THR A 63 1.91 4.57 -7.40
N VAL A 64 0.82 3.80 -7.38
CA VAL A 64 -0.07 3.70 -6.22
C VAL A 64 0.67 3.13 -5.01
N ALA A 65 1.45 2.06 -5.19
CA ALA A 65 2.27 1.48 -4.12
C ALA A 65 3.21 2.50 -3.47
N ARG A 66 3.92 3.30 -4.29
CA ARG A 66 4.77 4.39 -3.79
C ARG A 66 3.99 5.44 -3.01
N MET A 67 2.80 5.80 -3.50
CA MET A 67 1.94 6.78 -2.81
C MET A 67 1.44 6.26 -1.45
N LEU A 68 1.16 4.95 -1.33
CA LEU A 68 0.78 4.34 -0.04
C LEU A 68 1.93 4.44 0.99
N VAL A 69 3.16 4.15 0.58
CA VAL A 69 4.34 4.28 1.45
C VAL A 69 4.56 5.73 1.87
N LEU A 70 4.45 6.68 0.94
CA LEU A 70 4.54 8.11 1.25
C LEU A 70 3.45 8.56 2.22
N TYR A 71 2.23 8.06 2.05
CA TYR A 71 1.11 8.36 2.92
C TYR A 71 1.34 7.83 4.34
N LYS A 72 1.85 6.60 4.48
CA LYS A 72 2.25 6.04 5.79
C LYS A 72 3.34 6.86 6.45
N ALA A 73 4.41 7.22 5.72
CA ALA A 73 5.49 8.05 6.25
C ALA A 73 5.00 9.43 6.74
N LYS A 74 4.01 10.01 6.03
CA LYS A 74 3.38 11.26 6.45
C LYS A 74 2.57 11.07 7.74
N GLN A 75 1.77 10.00 7.84
CA GLN A 75 1.01 9.70 9.07
C GLN A 75 1.93 9.48 10.27
N ASP A 76 3.03 8.74 10.09
CA ASP A 76 3.99 8.46 11.16
C ASP A 76 4.68 9.74 11.63
N ARG A 77 5.01 10.65 10.70
CA ARG A 77 5.54 11.98 11.03
C ARG A 77 4.53 12.79 11.86
N ASP A 78 3.27 12.86 11.44
CA ASP A 78 2.26 13.64 12.16
C ASP A 78 2.05 13.12 13.59
N GLN A 79 2.03 11.79 13.76
CA GLN A 79 1.92 11.15 15.07
C GLN A 79 3.13 11.48 15.97
N GLU A 80 4.34 11.47 15.41
CA GLU A 80 5.55 11.83 16.15
C GLU A 80 5.57 13.31 16.56
N VAL A 81 5.08 14.20 15.69
CA VAL A 81 4.92 15.63 16.02
C VAL A 81 3.90 15.81 17.16
N GLU A 82 2.75 15.15 17.08
CA GLU A 82 1.73 15.21 18.13
C GLU A 82 2.26 14.65 19.46
N ARG A 83 3.02 13.55 19.42
CA ARG A 83 3.65 12.96 20.61
C ARG A 83 4.64 13.92 21.27
N ARG A 84 5.49 14.60 20.48
CA ARG A 84 6.45 15.59 21.02
C ARG A 84 5.75 16.77 21.66
N GLN A 85 4.70 17.30 21.03
CA GLN A 85 3.91 18.40 21.58
C GLN A 85 3.26 18.06 22.92
N LYS A 86 2.78 16.82 23.08
CA LYS A 86 2.23 16.35 24.37
C LYS A 86 3.29 16.27 25.46
N VAL A 87 4.47 15.72 25.15
CA VAL A 87 5.58 15.64 26.11
C VAL A 87 6.08 17.02 26.52
N GLU A 88 6.23 17.95 25.58
CA GLU A 88 6.64 19.33 25.87
C GLU A 88 5.60 20.05 26.74
N GLY A 89 4.31 19.91 26.44
CA GLY A 89 3.23 20.49 27.25
C GLY A 89 3.07 19.91 28.67
N GLU A 90 3.52 18.66 28.89
CA GLU A 90 3.59 18.03 30.23
C GLU A 90 4.85 18.46 31.00
N THR A 91 5.90 18.91 30.31
CA THR A 91 7.15 19.37 30.95
C THR A 91 7.07 20.84 31.38
N GLU A 92 6.15 21.61 30.80
CA GLU A 92 5.89 23.01 31.12
C GLU A 92 4.81 23.23 32.20
N GLN A 93 4.19 22.16 32.72
CA GLN A 93 3.22 22.19 33.85
C GLN A 93 3.85 21.72 35.16
#